data_AF-A0A938VTM8-F1
#
_entry.id   AF-A0A938VTM8-F1
#
_cell.length_a   1.000
_cell.length_b   1.000
_cell.length_c   1.000
_cell.angle_alpha   90.00
_cell.angle_beta   90.00
_cell.angle_gamma   90.00
#
_symmetry.space_group_name_H-M   'P 1'
#
loop_
_entity.id
_entity.type
_entity.pdbx_description
1 polymer ?
#
loop_
_entity_poly.entity_id
_entity_poly.type
_entity_poly.pdbx_seq_one_letter_code
_entity_poly.pdbx_strand_id
1 'polypeptide(L)'
;MSPAAPLTGRAVAENRLDSDPRLRAGLFALSALLAYGLSLLTPAAHSPAAWIAVFFTALVLPLILSLVLPEAFVRNRLLGLFLLTLIGNFAFILFLLRLAPHYALGAGTYLLPPALAALTLTTLVGPRAGALLVVLVGLAELFLLKADHRYLVASVTTGLGAVILSKNIFRRSDLLKAGAGIGLVALLSTVLGAGLSFAVTWEVILAEAISAAALGLLGAIIIGALLPVLESIFDRTTDLSWLELMSLDRPILRRLALEAPGTYLHSVLVGHLAESAAAASGAANPRACRAMALFHDIGKLKNPEYFTENFITASPDPHAALPPSLSSLIILAHVKDGIAWARQHRLPRRIRDAIREHHGRGLVWYFYQRALQQEKDARSGGKILRLREEDIPGVDESCFRYPGPHPQSPETAILSLADAAESASRALEKPVPGDAAKLVDQLFQEREKENHWSECGLTPSQWQAARKALSDGVENLLRPRIRYPKDRRGYKKTDSSVDQPSKTASSEFRLSSP
;
A
#
# COMPACT_ATOMS: atom_id res chain seq x y z
N MET A 1 36.41 -10.32 -8.64
CA MET A 1 36.26 -8.85 -8.55
C MET A 1 35.60 -8.29 -9.80
N SER A 2 34.29 -8.07 -9.74
CA SER A 2 33.56 -7.09 -10.55
C SER A 2 32.83 -6.24 -9.53
N PRO A 3 32.96 -4.90 -9.55
CA PRO A 3 32.24 -4.07 -8.59
C PRO A 3 30.74 -4.35 -8.76
N ALA A 4 30.04 -4.50 -7.63
CA ALA A 4 28.60 -4.67 -7.59
C ALA A 4 27.97 -3.72 -8.60
N ALA A 5 27.22 -4.26 -9.57
CA ALA A 5 26.53 -3.43 -10.55
C ALA A 5 25.70 -2.41 -9.75
N PRO A 6 25.99 -1.11 -9.86
CA PRO A 6 25.22 -0.11 -9.14
C PRO A 6 23.78 -0.26 -9.63
N LEU A 7 22.84 -0.05 -8.71
CA LEU A 7 21.40 0.11 -8.98
C LEU A 7 21.19 0.48 -10.45
N THR A 8 20.51 -0.37 -11.24
CA THR A 8 20.29 -0.14 -12.67
C THR A 8 20.05 1.35 -12.87
N GLY A 9 20.93 2.07 -13.58
CA GLY A 9 21.08 3.54 -13.46
C GLY A 9 19.76 4.33 -13.54
N ARG A 10 18.75 3.74 -14.15
CA ARG A 10 17.35 4.19 -14.21
C ARG A 10 16.64 4.29 -12.84
N ALA A 11 16.78 3.33 -11.92
CA ALA A 11 16.07 3.36 -10.63
C ALA A 11 16.66 4.40 -9.65
N VAL A 12 17.99 4.59 -9.68
CA VAL A 12 18.67 5.69 -8.97
C VAL A 12 18.35 7.04 -9.61
N ALA A 13 18.37 7.13 -10.94
CA ALA A 13 18.03 8.35 -11.64
C ALA A 13 16.57 8.76 -11.38
N GLU A 14 15.63 7.81 -11.34
CA GLU A 14 14.22 8.10 -11.05
C GLU A 14 13.98 8.54 -9.60
N ASN A 15 14.66 7.95 -8.60
CA ASN A 15 14.60 8.45 -7.21
C ASN A 15 15.28 9.82 -7.06
N ARG A 16 16.34 10.10 -7.84
CA ARG A 16 16.97 11.43 -7.89
C ARG A 16 16.01 12.48 -8.47
N LEU A 17 15.31 12.16 -9.56
CA LEU A 17 14.31 13.08 -10.14
C LEU A 17 13.13 13.33 -9.18
N ASP A 18 12.67 12.31 -8.45
CA ASP A 18 11.56 12.49 -7.49
C ASP A 18 11.96 13.39 -6.30
N SER A 19 13.24 13.56 -6.02
CA SER A 19 13.74 14.39 -4.90
C SER A 19 14.49 15.66 -5.33
N ASP A 20 14.64 15.89 -6.64
CA ASP A 20 15.43 17.01 -7.19
C ASP A 20 14.77 18.38 -6.89
N PRO A 21 15.43 19.29 -6.15
CA PRO A 21 14.89 20.61 -5.84
C PRO A 21 14.74 21.51 -7.08
N ARG A 22 15.52 21.30 -8.15
CA ARG A 22 15.42 22.09 -9.39
C ARG A 22 14.14 21.76 -10.14
N LEU A 23 13.82 20.46 -10.23
CA LEU A 23 12.54 20.03 -10.81
C LEU A 23 11.37 20.55 -9.99
N ARG A 24 11.49 20.53 -8.65
CA ARG A 24 10.50 21.11 -7.74
C ARG A 24 10.23 22.59 -8.03
N ALA A 25 11.30 23.39 -8.14
CA ALA A 25 11.18 24.80 -8.50
C ALA A 25 10.54 24.99 -9.88
N GLY A 26 10.92 24.15 -10.85
CA GLY A 26 10.30 24.13 -12.19
C GLY A 26 8.80 23.83 -12.16
N LEU A 27 8.36 22.88 -11.33
CA LEU A 27 6.93 22.57 -11.16
C LEU A 27 6.14 23.76 -10.62
N PHE A 28 6.65 24.46 -9.61
CA PHE A 28 6.01 25.67 -9.09
C PHE A 28 6.02 26.83 -10.10
N ALA A 29 7.13 27.03 -10.82
CA ALA A 29 7.22 28.07 -11.84
C ALA A 29 6.21 27.83 -12.99
N LEU A 30 6.15 26.60 -13.52
CA LEU A 30 5.15 26.22 -14.53
C LEU A 30 3.73 26.39 -13.99
N SER A 31 3.49 25.97 -12.75
CA SER A 31 2.18 26.09 -12.10
C SER A 31 1.75 27.54 -11.93
N ALA A 32 2.67 28.43 -11.57
CA ALA A 32 2.41 29.86 -11.44
C ALA A 32 2.10 30.51 -12.80
N LEU A 33 2.81 30.11 -13.87
CA LEU A 33 2.53 30.56 -15.24
C LEU A 33 1.14 30.10 -15.72
N LEU A 34 0.78 28.84 -15.45
CA LEU A 34 -0.54 28.31 -15.78
C LEU A 34 -1.64 29.01 -14.96
N ALA A 35 -1.41 29.23 -13.66
CA ALA A 35 -2.33 29.97 -12.81
C ALA A 35 -2.55 31.41 -13.31
N TYR A 36 -1.47 32.09 -13.76
CA TYR A 36 -1.58 33.39 -14.40
C TYR A 36 -2.45 33.31 -15.66
N GLY A 37 -2.14 32.40 -16.59
CA GLY A 37 -2.90 32.22 -17.82
C GLY A 37 -4.39 31.96 -17.57
N LEU A 38 -4.72 31.11 -16.60
CA LEU A 38 -6.11 30.85 -16.20
C LEU A 38 -6.76 32.07 -15.53
N SER A 39 -6.02 32.86 -14.74
CA SER A 39 -6.55 34.09 -14.12
C SER A 39 -6.95 35.15 -15.14
N LEU A 40 -6.30 35.19 -16.31
CA LEU A 40 -6.67 36.08 -17.42
C LEU A 40 -8.00 35.71 -18.07
N LEU A 41 -8.49 34.50 -17.82
CA LEU A 41 -9.77 34.00 -18.33
C LEU A 41 -10.94 34.30 -17.39
N THR A 42 -10.69 34.97 -16.26
CA THR A 42 -11.69 35.24 -15.23
C THR A 42 -12.10 36.72 -15.19
N PRO A 43 -13.21 37.07 -14.49
CA PRO A 43 -13.61 38.46 -14.27
C PRO A 43 -12.58 39.32 -13.52
N ALA A 44 -11.54 38.70 -12.96
CA ALA A 44 -10.47 39.34 -12.22
C ALA A 44 -9.21 39.59 -13.07
N ALA A 45 -9.23 39.31 -14.37
CA ALA A 45 -8.08 39.40 -15.27
C ALA A 45 -7.34 40.75 -15.22
N HIS A 46 -8.06 41.86 -15.08
CA HIS A 46 -7.50 43.22 -15.02
C HIS A 46 -7.29 43.75 -13.60
N SER A 47 -7.45 42.89 -12.59
CA SER A 47 -7.25 43.24 -11.18
C SER A 47 -5.91 42.72 -10.66
N PRO A 48 -5.43 43.21 -9.50
CA PRO A 48 -4.25 42.65 -8.84
C PRO A 48 -4.37 41.14 -8.53
N ALA A 49 -5.57 40.55 -8.58
CA ALA A 49 -5.82 39.15 -8.25
C ALA A 49 -5.02 38.16 -9.12
N ALA A 50 -4.77 38.47 -10.39
CA ALA A 50 -3.92 37.66 -11.27
C ALA A 50 -2.48 37.57 -10.75
N TRP A 51 -1.92 38.71 -10.34
CA TRP A 51 -0.58 38.77 -9.73
C TRP A 51 -0.53 38.15 -8.34
N ILE A 52 -1.61 38.28 -7.56
CA ILE A 52 -1.75 37.61 -6.26
C ILE A 52 -1.76 36.09 -6.45
N ALA A 53 -2.45 35.55 -7.45
CA ALA A 53 -2.45 34.11 -7.73
C ALA A 53 -1.06 33.60 -8.10
N VAL A 54 -0.28 34.37 -8.88
CA VAL A 54 1.12 34.05 -9.20
C VAL A 54 1.99 34.06 -7.96
N PHE A 55 1.93 35.14 -7.17
CA PHE A 55 2.69 35.27 -5.92
C PHE A 55 2.33 34.13 -4.94
N PHE A 56 1.04 33.84 -4.78
CA PHE A 56 0.56 32.76 -3.95
C PHE A 56 1.10 31.41 -4.41
N THR A 57 1.01 31.09 -5.70
CA THR A 57 1.48 29.80 -6.25
C THR A 57 3.01 29.66 -6.17
N ALA A 58 3.76 30.76 -6.33
CA ALA A 58 5.22 30.74 -6.37
C ALA A 58 5.89 30.77 -4.98
N LEU A 59 5.26 31.41 -3.98
CA LEU A 59 5.88 31.64 -2.66
C LEU A 59 5.08 31.06 -1.50
N VAL A 60 3.76 31.27 -1.48
CA VAL A 60 2.91 30.88 -0.33
C VAL A 60 2.57 29.39 -0.38
N LEU A 61 2.21 28.87 -1.54
CA LEU A 61 1.85 27.46 -1.72
C LEU A 61 3.01 26.49 -1.41
N PRO A 62 4.27 26.74 -1.83
CA PRO A 62 5.41 25.93 -1.39
C PRO A 62 5.55 25.87 0.13
N LEU A 63 5.39 27.01 0.82
CA LEU A 63 5.45 27.07 2.28
C LEU A 63 4.33 26.24 2.91
N ILE A 64 3.08 26.44 2.49
CA ILE A 64 1.93 25.66 2.99
C ILE A 64 2.16 24.15 2.77
N LEU A 65 2.59 23.75 1.57
CA LEU A 65 2.84 22.33 1.26
C LEU A 65 3.97 21.75 2.11
N SER A 66 5.05 22.51 2.34
CA SER A 66 6.16 22.06 3.18
C SER A 66 5.77 21.82 4.65
N LEU A 67 4.79 22.58 5.15
CA LEU A 67 4.31 22.49 6.54
C LEU A 67 3.20 21.44 6.70
N VAL A 68 2.22 21.43 5.78
CA VAL A 68 1.01 20.61 5.90
C VAL A 68 1.19 19.22 5.28
N LEU A 69 1.96 19.11 4.20
CA LEU A 69 2.17 17.88 3.42
C LEU A 69 3.66 17.67 3.08
N PRO A 70 4.55 17.53 4.09
CA PRO A 70 6.00 17.45 3.88
C PRO A 70 6.39 16.30 2.92
N GLU A 71 5.72 15.16 3.01
CA GLU A 71 5.94 14.03 2.10
C GLU A 71 5.61 14.36 0.64
N ALA A 72 4.49 15.06 0.40
CA ALA A 72 4.08 15.46 -0.94
C ALA A 72 4.97 16.57 -1.50
N PHE A 73 5.46 17.46 -0.63
CA PHE A 73 6.39 18.53 -1.01
C PHE A 73 7.76 18.00 -1.43
N VAL A 74 8.28 16.99 -0.71
CA VAL A 74 9.61 16.43 -1.01
C VAL A 74 9.61 15.62 -2.31
N ARG A 75 8.52 14.88 -2.57
CA ARG A 75 8.38 13.98 -3.72
C ARG A 75 7.73 14.67 -4.91
N ASN A 76 8.53 14.99 -5.92
CA ASN A 76 8.14 15.74 -7.11
C ASN A 76 6.97 15.10 -7.88
N ARG A 77 6.81 13.78 -7.88
CA ARG A 77 5.63 13.10 -8.46
C ARG A 77 4.34 13.47 -7.71
N LEU A 78 4.38 13.52 -6.38
CA LEU A 78 3.21 13.86 -5.56
C LEU A 78 2.90 15.35 -5.64
N LEU A 79 3.94 16.18 -5.62
CA LEU A 79 3.80 17.60 -5.88
C LEU A 79 3.18 17.84 -7.26
N GLY A 80 3.67 17.15 -8.30
CA GLY A 80 3.13 17.22 -9.65
C GLY A 80 1.66 16.80 -9.71
N LEU A 81 1.28 15.70 -9.03
CA LEU A 81 -0.12 15.28 -8.92
C LEU A 81 -0.97 16.37 -8.24
N PHE A 82 -0.52 16.92 -7.12
CA PHE A 82 -1.23 17.96 -6.38
C PHE A 82 -1.41 19.24 -7.20
N LEU A 83 -0.36 19.70 -7.88
CA LEU A 83 -0.42 20.90 -8.72
C LEU A 83 -1.28 20.66 -9.97
N LEU A 84 -1.18 19.47 -10.59
CA LEU A 84 -2.02 19.08 -11.71
C LEU A 84 -3.50 19.03 -11.33
N THR A 85 -3.83 18.45 -10.17
CA THR A 85 -5.23 18.41 -9.72
C THR A 85 -5.72 19.79 -9.33
N LEU A 86 -4.91 20.65 -8.69
CA LEU A 86 -5.29 22.02 -8.36
C LEU A 86 -5.57 22.87 -9.61
N ILE A 87 -4.60 22.94 -10.53
CA ILE A 87 -4.71 23.76 -11.75
C ILE A 87 -5.74 23.16 -12.70
N GLY A 88 -5.72 21.85 -12.88
CA GLY A 88 -6.69 21.14 -13.72
C GLY A 88 -8.12 21.29 -13.19
N ASN A 89 -8.32 21.29 -11.87
CA ASN A 89 -9.63 21.55 -11.28
C ASN A 89 -10.10 22.98 -11.56
N PHE A 90 -9.25 23.97 -11.35
CA PHE A 90 -9.60 25.36 -11.64
C PHE A 90 -9.89 25.59 -13.13
N ALA A 91 -9.09 24.99 -14.02
CA ALA A 91 -9.36 25.01 -15.46
C ALA A 91 -10.70 24.34 -15.81
N PHE A 92 -11.03 23.23 -15.15
CA PHE A 92 -12.29 22.53 -15.34
C PHE A 92 -13.48 23.35 -14.84
N ILE A 93 -13.36 24.06 -13.71
CA ILE A 93 -14.35 25.03 -13.23
C ILE A 93 -14.60 26.10 -14.30
N LEU A 94 -13.55 26.72 -14.83
CA LEU A 94 -13.67 27.73 -15.88
C LEU A 94 -14.32 27.19 -17.16
N PHE A 95 -13.97 25.97 -17.56
CA PHE A 95 -14.59 25.29 -18.69
C PHE A 95 -16.10 25.11 -18.48
N LEU A 96 -16.51 24.63 -17.31
CA LEU A 96 -17.93 24.42 -16.98
C LEU A 96 -18.71 25.73 -16.90
N LEU A 97 -18.14 26.78 -16.31
CA LEU A 97 -18.76 28.11 -16.26
C LEU A 97 -18.95 28.72 -17.66
N ARG A 98 -18.04 28.44 -18.60
CA ARG A 98 -18.19 28.85 -20.01
C ARG A 98 -19.23 28.02 -20.76
N LEU A 99 -19.40 26.76 -20.40
CA LEU A 99 -20.36 25.86 -21.03
C LEU A 99 -21.80 26.13 -20.56
N ALA A 100 -21.99 26.50 -19.30
CA ALA A 100 -23.30 26.64 -18.65
C ALA A 100 -24.33 27.50 -19.43
N PRO A 101 -23.98 28.68 -19.98
CA PRO A 101 -24.93 29.51 -20.74
C PRO A 101 -25.49 28.84 -22.00
N HIS A 102 -24.75 27.90 -22.61
CA HIS A 102 -25.11 27.28 -23.89
C HIS A 102 -26.13 26.14 -23.77
N TYR A 103 -26.29 25.56 -22.58
CA TYR A 103 -27.12 24.37 -22.38
C TYR A 103 -28.38 24.64 -21.56
N ALA A 104 -28.75 25.92 -21.38
CA ALA A 104 -29.82 26.32 -20.45
C ALA A 104 -29.68 25.65 -19.08
N LEU A 105 -28.43 25.32 -18.69
CA LEU A 105 -28.06 24.99 -17.33
C LEU A 105 -28.09 26.31 -16.56
N GLY A 106 -29.30 26.86 -16.36
CA GLY A 106 -29.52 27.93 -15.38
C GLY A 106 -29.06 27.53 -13.97
N ALA A 107 -28.78 26.22 -13.82
CA ALA A 107 -28.37 25.47 -12.66
C ALA A 107 -26.87 25.08 -12.64
N GLY A 108 -26.03 25.76 -13.42
CA GLY A 108 -24.62 25.41 -13.62
C GLY A 108 -23.67 25.84 -12.49
N THR A 109 -24.19 26.34 -11.39
CA THR A 109 -23.37 27.18 -10.51
C THR A 109 -22.99 26.52 -9.19
N TYR A 110 -23.76 25.56 -8.67
CA TYR A 110 -23.39 24.75 -7.49
C TYR A 110 -22.53 23.52 -7.82
N LEU A 111 -21.83 23.60 -8.96
CA LEU A 111 -21.28 22.44 -9.63
C LEU A 111 -20.20 21.72 -8.79
N LEU A 112 -20.09 20.43 -9.07
CA LEU A 112 -19.27 19.42 -8.41
C LEU A 112 -17.71 19.49 -8.56
N PRO A 113 -17.05 20.43 -9.27
CA PRO A 113 -15.61 20.31 -9.54
C PRO A 113 -14.72 20.16 -8.31
N PRO A 114 -14.87 20.92 -7.22
CA PRO A 114 -13.97 20.80 -6.06
C PRO A 114 -14.01 19.37 -5.48
N ALA A 115 -15.17 18.73 -5.53
CA ALA A 115 -15.39 17.38 -5.02
C ALA A 115 -14.65 16.31 -5.81
N LEU A 116 -14.54 16.43 -7.15
CA LEU A 116 -13.81 15.49 -7.98
C LEU A 116 -12.32 15.52 -7.71
N ALA A 117 -11.75 16.71 -7.61
CA ALA A 117 -10.33 16.87 -7.32
C ALA A 117 -10.02 16.47 -5.87
N ALA A 118 -10.90 16.79 -4.92
CA ALA A 118 -10.81 16.35 -3.53
C ALA A 118 -10.88 14.82 -3.41
N LEU A 119 -11.80 14.16 -4.13
CA LEU A 119 -11.89 12.70 -4.18
C LEU A 119 -10.59 12.10 -4.75
N THR A 120 -10.09 12.66 -5.86
CA THR A 120 -8.87 12.17 -6.53
C THR A 120 -7.65 12.28 -5.62
N LEU A 121 -7.44 13.42 -4.96
CA LEU A 121 -6.31 13.58 -4.04
C LEU A 121 -6.49 12.79 -2.73
N THR A 122 -7.70 12.68 -2.21
CA THR A 122 -7.96 11.91 -1.00
C THR A 122 -7.66 10.43 -1.22
N THR A 123 -8.04 9.89 -2.37
CA THR A 123 -7.79 8.47 -2.72
C THR A 123 -6.32 8.16 -3.00
N LEU A 124 -5.61 9.04 -3.72
CA LEU A 124 -4.22 8.77 -4.14
C LEU A 124 -3.15 9.21 -3.11
N VAL A 125 -3.40 10.31 -2.41
CA VAL A 125 -2.42 10.95 -1.52
C VAL A 125 -2.86 10.88 -0.07
N GLY A 126 -4.14 11.16 0.21
CA GLY A 126 -4.74 11.06 1.53
C GLY A 126 -5.64 12.25 1.88
N PRO A 127 -6.43 12.14 2.96
CA PRO A 127 -7.47 13.13 3.29
C PRO A 127 -6.93 14.52 3.61
N ARG A 128 -5.70 14.62 4.15
CA ARG A 128 -5.04 15.92 4.37
C ARG A 128 -4.81 16.68 3.07
N ALA A 129 -4.39 15.98 2.01
CA ALA A 129 -4.16 16.57 0.69
C ALA A 129 -5.47 17.01 0.04
N GLY A 130 -6.51 16.17 0.12
CA GLY A 130 -7.84 16.53 -0.34
C GLY A 130 -8.41 17.75 0.40
N ALA A 131 -8.32 17.79 1.72
CA ALA A 131 -8.82 18.92 2.51
C ALA A 131 -8.09 20.23 2.19
N LEU A 132 -6.76 20.19 2.06
CA LEU A 132 -5.97 21.35 1.65
C LEU A 132 -6.40 21.86 0.28
N LEU A 133 -6.55 20.96 -0.69
CA LEU A 133 -7.03 21.30 -2.04
C LEU A 133 -8.38 22.03 -1.99
N VAL A 134 -9.35 21.54 -1.21
CA VAL A 134 -10.67 22.17 -1.08
C VAL A 134 -10.56 23.61 -0.58
N VAL A 135 -9.71 23.85 0.42
CA VAL A 135 -9.46 25.21 0.93
C VAL A 135 -8.86 26.10 -0.16
N LEU A 136 -7.86 25.61 -0.89
CA LEU A 136 -7.18 26.38 -1.95
C LEU A 136 -8.12 26.69 -3.12
N VAL A 137 -8.93 25.72 -3.54
CA VAL A 137 -9.94 25.91 -4.60
C VAL A 137 -11.00 26.93 -4.16
N GLY A 138 -11.51 26.82 -2.93
CA GLY A 138 -12.47 27.79 -2.40
C GLY A 138 -11.92 29.22 -2.35
N LEU A 139 -10.65 29.40 -1.94
CA LEU A 139 -10.00 30.71 -2.00
C LEU A 139 -9.84 31.21 -3.44
N ALA A 140 -9.47 30.34 -4.37
CA ALA A 140 -9.36 30.70 -5.78
C ALA A 140 -10.72 31.13 -6.37
N GLU A 141 -11.80 30.43 -6.05
CA GLU A 141 -13.16 30.79 -6.45
C GLU A 141 -13.57 32.16 -5.89
N LEU A 142 -13.32 32.41 -4.60
CA LEU A 142 -13.64 33.68 -3.95
C LEU A 142 -12.91 34.87 -4.61
N PHE A 143 -11.60 34.75 -4.82
CA PHE A 143 -10.78 35.88 -5.29
C PHE A 143 -10.74 36.04 -6.82
N LEU A 144 -10.71 34.94 -7.58
CA LEU A 144 -10.54 34.98 -9.04
C LEU A 144 -11.86 34.99 -9.80
N LEU A 145 -12.87 34.28 -9.30
CA LEU A 145 -14.19 34.25 -9.94
C LEU A 145 -15.13 35.33 -9.37
N LYS A 146 -14.74 35.97 -8.26
CA LYS A 146 -15.62 36.84 -7.46
C LYS A 146 -16.92 36.12 -7.12
N ALA A 147 -16.79 34.82 -6.80
CA ALA A 147 -17.92 33.97 -6.55
C ALA A 147 -18.72 34.48 -5.34
N ASP A 148 -20.04 34.42 -5.45
CA ASP A 148 -20.95 34.67 -4.34
C ASP A 148 -20.61 33.72 -3.16
N HIS A 149 -20.74 34.21 -1.91
CA HIS A 149 -20.54 33.42 -0.69
C HIS A 149 -21.31 32.09 -0.69
N ARG A 150 -22.47 32.04 -1.37
CA ARG A 150 -23.26 30.81 -1.55
C ARG A 150 -22.49 29.71 -2.29
N TYR A 151 -21.71 30.08 -3.31
CA TYR A 151 -20.87 29.12 -4.06
C TYR A 151 -19.70 28.65 -3.24
N LEU A 152 -19.05 29.56 -2.50
CA LEU A 152 -17.97 29.19 -1.60
C LEU A 152 -18.44 28.16 -0.57
N VAL A 153 -19.60 28.39 0.05
CA VAL A 153 -20.18 27.44 1.01
C VAL A 153 -20.43 26.08 0.35
N ALA A 154 -21.11 26.03 -0.80
CA ALA A 154 -21.43 24.79 -1.49
C ALA A 154 -20.17 24.02 -1.98
N SER A 155 -19.17 24.74 -2.48
CA SER A 155 -17.88 24.22 -2.93
C SER A 155 -17.11 23.58 -1.78
N VAL A 156 -17.01 24.28 -0.65
CA VAL A 156 -16.32 23.79 0.55
C VAL A 156 -17.07 22.62 1.19
N THR A 157 -18.40 22.69 1.33
CA THR A 157 -19.18 21.58 1.92
C THR A 157 -19.10 20.32 1.06
N THR A 158 -19.26 20.45 -0.25
CA THR A 158 -19.19 19.30 -1.17
C THR A 158 -17.77 18.75 -1.28
N GLY A 159 -16.76 19.62 -1.29
CA GLY A 159 -15.35 19.24 -1.27
C GLY A 159 -14.97 18.48 0.00
N LEU A 160 -15.33 19.00 1.18
CA LEU A 160 -15.09 18.31 2.46
C LEU A 160 -15.91 17.02 2.57
N GLY A 161 -17.15 17.02 2.07
CA GLY A 161 -17.96 15.81 1.91
C GLY A 161 -17.22 14.75 1.11
N ALA A 162 -16.61 15.12 -0.01
CA ALA A 162 -15.79 14.22 -0.82
C ALA A 162 -14.59 13.67 -0.04
N VAL A 163 -13.87 14.50 0.73
CA VAL A 163 -12.76 14.03 1.58
C VAL A 163 -13.24 13.00 2.60
N ILE A 164 -14.33 13.28 3.30
CA ILE A 164 -14.85 12.40 4.36
C ILE A 164 -15.35 11.07 3.77
N LEU A 165 -16.06 11.13 2.64
CA LEU A 165 -16.67 9.97 2.01
C LEU A 165 -15.67 9.10 1.23
N SER A 166 -14.53 9.67 0.82
CA SER A 166 -13.52 8.96 0.01
C SER A 166 -12.27 8.51 0.78
N LYS A 167 -12.17 8.83 2.09
CA LYS A 167 -10.99 8.48 2.92
C LYS A 167 -10.69 6.97 3.03
N ASN A 168 -11.70 6.11 2.83
CA ASN A 168 -11.63 4.67 3.05
C ASN A 168 -12.23 3.89 1.87
N ILE A 169 -11.62 4.00 0.69
CA ILE A 169 -12.07 3.27 -0.50
C ILE A 169 -11.30 1.95 -0.64
N PHE A 170 -12.00 0.84 -0.40
CA PHE A 170 -11.43 -0.51 -0.45
C PHE A 170 -12.00 -1.35 -1.59
N ARG A 171 -13.18 -1.00 -2.08
CA ARG A 171 -13.87 -1.65 -3.19
C ARG A 171 -14.31 -0.61 -4.21
N ARG A 172 -14.48 -1.04 -5.46
CA ARG A 172 -15.08 -0.19 -6.52
C ARG A 172 -16.47 0.33 -6.13
N SER A 173 -17.25 -0.48 -5.41
CA SER A 173 -18.53 -0.07 -4.85
C SER A 173 -18.42 1.08 -3.86
N ASP A 174 -17.31 1.20 -3.13
CA ASP A 174 -17.11 2.27 -2.15
C ASP A 174 -16.88 3.61 -2.85
N LEU A 175 -16.20 3.59 -4.00
CA LEU A 175 -16.03 4.76 -4.85
C LEU A 175 -17.39 5.24 -5.42
N LEU A 176 -18.25 4.31 -5.86
CA LEU A 176 -19.61 4.66 -6.32
C LEU A 176 -20.48 5.20 -5.18
N LYS A 177 -20.41 4.60 -3.98
CA LYS A 177 -21.09 5.09 -2.78
C LYS A 177 -20.59 6.49 -2.38
N ALA A 178 -19.29 6.74 -2.49
CA ALA A 178 -18.71 8.06 -2.25
C ALA A 178 -19.25 9.08 -3.27
N GLY A 179 -19.29 8.74 -4.56
CA GLY A 179 -19.88 9.60 -5.60
C GLY A 179 -21.35 9.92 -5.35
N ALA A 180 -22.17 8.92 -5.01
CA ALA A 180 -23.57 9.11 -4.66
C ALA A 180 -23.73 9.98 -3.41
N GLY A 181 -22.92 9.75 -2.37
CA GLY A 181 -22.92 10.56 -1.16
C GLY A 181 -22.48 12.01 -1.41
N ILE A 182 -21.51 12.24 -2.29
CA ILE A 182 -21.11 13.59 -2.74
C ILE A 182 -22.27 14.27 -3.46
N GLY A 183 -22.97 13.55 -4.33
CA GLY A 183 -24.18 14.04 -4.98
C GLY A 183 -25.26 14.46 -3.97
N LEU A 184 -25.44 13.68 -2.89
CA LEU A 184 -26.35 14.03 -1.81
C LEU A 184 -25.89 15.27 -1.02
N VAL A 185 -24.60 15.41 -0.73
CA VAL A 185 -24.06 16.60 -0.05
C VAL A 185 -24.22 17.84 -0.93
N ALA A 186 -23.97 17.73 -2.23
CA ALA A 186 -24.18 18.80 -3.19
C ALA A 186 -25.67 19.20 -3.26
N LEU A 187 -26.57 18.21 -3.29
CA LEU A 187 -28.02 18.42 -3.19
C LEU A 187 -28.40 19.22 -1.95
N LEU A 188 -28.00 18.76 -0.76
CA LEU A 188 -28.33 19.43 0.49
C LEU A 188 -27.77 20.86 0.55
N SER A 189 -26.55 21.05 0.05
CA SER A 189 -25.92 22.37 -0.02
C SER A 189 -26.69 23.33 -0.94
N THR A 190 -27.21 22.81 -2.06
CA THR A 190 -28.04 23.57 -3.01
C THR A 190 -29.38 23.94 -2.38
N VAL A 191 -30.07 23.00 -1.72
CA VAL A 191 -31.35 23.27 -1.04
C VAL A 191 -31.19 24.34 0.04
N LEU A 192 -30.13 24.23 0.86
CA LEU A 192 -29.86 25.23 1.90
C LEU A 192 -29.54 26.61 1.31
N GLY A 193 -28.71 26.67 0.26
CA GLY A 193 -28.38 27.93 -0.42
C GLY A 193 -29.58 28.59 -1.11
N ALA A 194 -30.45 27.78 -1.73
CA ALA A 194 -31.68 28.24 -2.36
C ALA A 194 -32.73 28.69 -1.33
N GLY A 195 -32.89 27.92 -0.25
CA GLY A 195 -33.82 28.23 0.85
C GLY A 195 -33.51 29.54 1.56
N LEU A 196 -32.24 29.92 1.65
CA LEU A 196 -31.81 31.23 2.16
C LEU A 196 -32.18 32.40 1.24
N SER A 197 -32.48 32.14 -0.03
CA SER A 197 -32.70 33.18 -1.04
C SER A 197 -34.19 33.51 -1.27
N PHE A 198 -35.14 32.77 -0.66
CA PHE A 198 -36.62 32.91 -0.77
C PHE A 198 -37.23 33.06 -2.19
N ALA A 199 -36.42 33.04 -3.25
CA ALA A 199 -36.80 33.42 -4.61
C ALA A 199 -36.54 32.32 -5.67
N VAL A 200 -36.26 31.09 -5.24
CA VAL A 200 -35.97 29.96 -6.14
C VAL A 200 -37.19 29.03 -6.18
N THR A 201 -37.65 28.67 -7.38
CA THR A 201 -38.79 27.75 -7.54
C THR A 201 -38.40 26.31 -7.27
N TRP A 202 -39.37 25.48 -6.93
CA TRP A 202 -39.14 24.06 -6.63
C TRP A 202 -38.55 23.29 -7.82
N GLU A 203 -38.92 23.66 -9.04
CA GLU A 203 -38.42 23.05 -10.28
C GLU A 203 -36.91 23.29 -10.46
N VAL A 204 -36.42 24.47 -10.10
CA VAL A 204 -34.99 24.80 -10.18
C VAL A 204 -34.21 24.01 -9.13
N ILE A 205 -34.72 23.92 -7.90
CA ILE A 205 -34.08 23.13 -6.84
C ILE A 205 -34.01 21.65 -7.24
N LEU A 206 -35.07 21.11 -7.85
CA LEU A 206 -35.11 19.72 -8.31
C LEU A 206 -34.17 19.47 -9.51
N ALA A 207 -34.08 20.40 -10.46
CA ALA A 207 -33.16 20.28 -11.59
C ALA A 207 -31.69 20.33 -11.15
N GLU A 208 -31.37 21.23 -10.21
CA GLU A 208 -30.06 21.31 -9.55
C GLU A 208 -29.73 20.02 -8.81
N ALA A 209 -30.69 19.50 -8.06
CA ALA A 209 -30.56 18.24 -7.32
C ALA A 209 -30.17 17.07 -8.21
N ILE A 210 -30.90 16.90 -9.31
CA ILE A 210 -30.69 15.82 -10.27
C ILE A 210 -29.34 15.99 -10.96
N SER A 211 -29.01 17.23 -11.35
CA SER A 211 -27.73 17.55 -12.00
C SER A 211 -26.55 17.27 -11.07
N ALA A 212 -26.61 17.71 -9.81
CA ALA A 212 -25.60 17.45 -8.80
C ALA A 212 -25.42 15.96 -8.53
N ALA A 213 -26.51 15.20 -8.40
CA ALA A 213 -26.46 13.74 -8.22
C ALA A 213 -25.86 13.03 -9.44
N ALA A 214 -26.27 13.41 -10.65
CA ALA A 214 -25.76 12.85 -11.89
C ALA A 214 -24.26 13.13 -12.08
N LEU A 215 -23.82 14.36 -11.81
CA LEU A 215 -22.41 14.73 -11.86
C LEU A 215 -21.59 14.02 -10.77
N GLY A 216 -22.14 13.81 -9.57
CA GLY A 216 -21.51 13.04 -8.50
C GLY A 216 -21.21 11.61 -8.89
N LEU A 217 -22.19 10.94 -9.49
CA LEU A 217 -22.05 9.58 -9.98
C LEU A 217 -21.10 9.50 -11.19
N LEU A 218 -21.27 10.38 -12.18
CA LEU A 218 -20.39 10.46 -13.34
C LEU A 218 -18.93 10.70 -12.91
N GLY A 219 -18.75 11.56 -11.92
CA GLY A 219 -17.47 11.84 -11.27
C GLY A 219 -16.78 10.60 -10.71
N ALA A 220 -17.50 9.80 -9.91
CA ALA A 220 -16.97 8.55 -9.37
C ALA A 220 -16.63 7.54 -10.47
N ILE A 221 -17.42 7.48 -11.54
CA ILE A 221 -17.13 6.62 -12.71
C ILE A 221 -15.85 7.08 -13.41
N ILE A 222 -15.72 8.38 -13.68
CA ILE A 222 -14.54 8.97 -14.32
C ILE A 222 -13.29 8.70 -13.48
N ILE A 223 -13.35 8.96 -12.17
CA ILE A 223 -12.20 8.73 -11.28
C ILE A 223 -11.89 7.24 -11.20
N GLY A 224 -12.90 6.37 -11.13
CA GLY A 224 -12.69 4.92 -11.13
C GLY A 224 -12.00 4.42 -12.40
N ALA A 225 -12.30 5.02 -13.55
CA ALA A 225 -11.64 4.72 -14.81
C ALA A 225 -10.22 5.30 -14.91
N LEU A 226 -10.00 6.51 -14.38
CA LEU A 226 -8.70 7.19 -14.41
C LEU A 226 -7.73 6.72 -13.33
N LEU A 227 -8.22 6.11 -12.24
CA LEU A 227 -7.40 5.75 -11.09
C LEU A 227 -6.18 4.89 -11.47
N PRO A 228 -6.30 3.81 -12.28
CA PRO A 228 -5.14 3.00 -12.65
C PRO A 228 -4.09 3.78 -13.48
N VAL A 229 -4.55 4.75 -14.28
CA VAL A 229 -3.67 5.60 -15.09
C VAL A 229 -2.91 6.57 -14.19
N LEU A 230 -3.62 7.24 -13.27
CA LEU A 230 -3.00 8.14 -12.30
C LEU A 230 -2.02 7.39 -11.39
N GLU A 231 -2.39 6.21 -10.91
CA GLU A 231 -1.51 5.32 -10.15
C GLU A 231 -0.22 4.99 -10.91
N SER A 232 -0.33 4.63 -12.19
CA SER A 232 0.82 4.30 -13.02
C SER A 232 1.73 5.50 -13.31
N ILE A 233 1.17 6.69 -13.57
CA ILE A 233 1.94 7.90 -13.89
C ILE A 233 2.67 8.42 -12.64
N PHE A 234 1.99 8.41 -11.49
CA PHE A 234 2.49 8.96 -10.24
C PHE A 234 3.15 7.94 -9.32
N ASP A 235 3.30 6.68 -9.78
CA ASP A 235 3.91 5.56 -9.06
C ASP A 235 3.30 5.40 -7.65
N ARG A 236 1.96 5.37 -7.62
CA ARG A 236 1.14 5.21 -6.42
C ARG A 236 0.27 3.97 -6.54
N THR A 237 0.00 3.35 -5.41
CA THR A 237 -0.91 2.23 -5.30
C THR A 237 -1.88 2.54 -4.17
N THR A 238 -3.17 2.67 -4.50
CA THR A 238 -4.24 2.88 -3.53
C THR A 238 -4.56 1.60 -2.75
N ASP A 239 -5.28 1.75 -1.64
CA ASP A 239 -5.76 0.60 -0.86
C ASP A 239 -6.65 -0.34 -1.69
N LEU A 240 -7.47 0.22 -2.58
CA LEU A 240 -8.24 -0.56 -3.56
C LEU A 240 -7.31 -1.42 -4.43
N SER A 241 -6.29 -0.82 -5.03
CA SER A 241 -5.35 -1.54 -5.90
C SER A 241 -4.53 -2.58 -5.14
N TRP A 242 -4.17 -2.32 -3.87
CA TRP A 242 -3.55 -3.34 -3.01
C TRP A 242 -4.45 -4.55 -2.79
N LEU A 243 -5.74 -4.33 -2.54
CA LEU A 243 -6.71 -5.41 -2.38
C LEU A 243 -6.93 -6.18 -3.70
N GLU A 244 -7.02 -5.47 -4.83
CA GLU A 244 -7.12 -6.10 -6.16
C GLU A 244 -5.86 -6.91 -6.54
N LEU A 245 -4.70 -6.58 -5.99
CA LEU A 245 -3.46 -7.34 -6.18
C LEU A 245 -3.47 -8.69 -5.46
N MET A 246 -4.24 -8.82 -4.39
CA MET A 246 -4.31 -10.04 -3.58
C MET A 246 -5.29 -11.11 -4.12
N SER A 247 -6.01 -10.83 -5.21
CA SER A 247 -6.92 -11.82 -5.79
C SER A 247 -6.18 -13.00 -6.40
N LEU A 248 -6.62 -14.22 -6.04
CA LEU A 248 -6.16 -15.48 -6.66
C LEU A 248 -6.62 -15.66 -8.11
N ASP A 249 -7.51 -14.79 -8.60
CA ASP A 249 -7.86 -14.74 -10.02
C ASP A 249 -6.68 -14.30 -10.89
N ARG A 250 -5.63 -13.72 -10.29
CA ARG A 250 -4.41 -13.35 -10.99
C ARG A 250 -3.64 -14.60 -11.42
N PRO A 251 -3.29 -14.75 -12.71
CA PRO A 251 -2.61 -15.94 -13.22
C PRO A 251 -1.34 -16.30 -12.47
N ILE A 252 -0.51 -15.31 -12.08
CA ILE A 252 0.77 -15.57 -11.41
C ILE A 252 0.60 -16.12 -9.99
N LEU A 253 -0.38 -15.64 -9.23
CA LEU A 253 -0.66 -16.16 -7.88
C LEU A 253 -1.32 -17.53 -7.96
N ARG A 254 -2.19 -17.76 -8.96
CA ARG A 254 -2.76 -19.08 -9.23
C ARG A 254 -1.67 -20.11 -9.58
N ARG A 255 -0.69 -19.71 -10.40
CA ARG A 255 0.49 -20.56 -10.69
C ARG A 255 1.29 -20.83 -9.43
N LEU A 256 1.59 -19.81 -8.62
CA LEU A 256 2.32 -20.00 -7.35
C LEU A 256 1.60 -21.01 -6.44
N ALA A 257 0.28 -20.90 -6.30
CA ALA A 257 -0.51 -21.81 -5.48
C ALA A 257 -0.55 -23.27 -6.00
N LEU A 258 -0.41 -23.48 -7.31
CA LEU A 258 -0.49 -24.81 -7.93
C LEU A 258 0.89 -25.47 -8.13
N GLU A 259 1.88 -24.70 -8.58
CA GLU A 259 3.23 -25.17 -8.94
C GLU A 259 4.19 -25.13 -7.74
N ALA A 260 3.99 -24.21 -6.79
CA ALA A 260 4.83 -24.03 -5.59
C ALA A 260 3.96 -23.81 -4.32
N PRO A 261 3.11 -24.79 -3.94
CA PRO A 261 2.10 -24.62 -2.89
C PRO A 261 2.68 -24.30 -1.51
N GLY A 262 3.89 -24.79 -1.21
CA GLY A 262 4.59 -24.50 0.04
C GLY A 262 5.01 -23.04 0.13
N THR A 263 5.61 -22.52 -0.94
CA THR A 263 5.97 -21.10 -1.08
C THR A 263 4.72 -20.20 -1.05
N TYR A 264 3.63 -20.62 -1.67
CA TYR A 264 2.37 -19.87 -1.58
C TYR A 264 1.85 -19.79 -0.14
N LEU A 265 1.82 -20.92 0.59
CA LEU A 265 1.38 -20.94 1.98
C LEU A 265 2.29 -20.10 2.88
N HIS A 266 3.62 -20.19 2.69
CA HIS A 266 4.61 -19.32 3.31
C HIS A 266 4.26 -17.84 3.10
N SER A 267 4.09 -17.44 1.85
CA SER A 267 3.77 -16.06 1.47
C SER A 267 2.48 -15.54 2.11
N VAL A 268 1.46 -16.39 2.27
CA VAL A 268 0.22 -16.04 2.98
C VAL A 268 0.45 -15.81 4.47
N LEU A 269 1.23 -16.67 5.12
CA LEU A 269 1.56 -16.54 6.55
C LEU A 269 2.40 -15.30 6.82
N VAL A 270 3.45 -15.08 6.02
CA VAL A 270 4.25 -13.85 6.05
C VAL A 270 3.38 -12.63 5.84
N GLY A 271 2.40 -12.68 4.92
CA GLY A 271 1.46 -11.59 4.68
C GLY A 271 0.64 -11.22 5.91
N HIS A 272 0.13 -12.20 6.66
CA HIS A 272 -0.62 -11.92 7.89
C HIS A 272 0.26 -11.35 9.01
N LEU A 273 1.48 -11.86 9.16
CA LEU A 273 2.46 -11.34 10.12
C LEU A 273 2.84 -9.90 9.79
N ALA A 274 3.19 -9.63 8.53
CA ALA A 274 3.59 -8.31 8.07
C ALA A 274 2.44 -7.29 8.12
N GLU A 275 1.21 -7.68 7.81
CA GLU A 275 0.02 -6.83 7.96
C GLU A 275 -0.19 -6.41 9.41
N SER A 276 -0.12 -7.37 10.34
CA SER A 276 -0.30 -7.12 11.77
C SER A 276 0.80 -6.21 12.33
N ALA A 277 2.04 -6.45 11.94
CA ALA A 277 3.19 -5.64 12.34
C ALA A 277 3.14 -4.22 11.77
N ALA A 278 2.73 -4.06 10.51
CA ALA A 278 2.52 -2.76 9.90
C ALA A 278 1.42 -1.96 10.62
N ALA A 279 0.29 -2.61 10.94
CA ALA A 279 -0.81 -1.98 11.67
C ALA A 279 -0.37 -1.51 13.06
N ALA A 280 0.41 -2.32 13.79
CA ALA A 280 0.93 -1.98 15.11
C ALA A 280 1.99 -0.86 15.06
N SER A 281 2.83 -0.84 14.03
CA SER A 281 3.88 0.18 13.87
C SER A 281 3.33 1.58 13.54
N GLY A 282 2.20 1.65 12.84
CA GLY A 282 1.64 2.91 12.32
C GLY A 282 2.49 3.60 11.24
N ALA A 283 3.58 2.98 10.80
CA ALA A 283 4.55 3.56 9.86
C ALA A 283 4.44 3.02 8.43
N ALA A 284 3.78 1.88 8.27
CA ALA A 284 3.66 1.13 7.03
C ALA A 284 2.19 0.91 6.67
N ASN A 285 1.86 0.87 5.39
CA ASN A 285 0.51 0.49 4.96
C ASN A 285 0.32 -1.03 5.14
N PRO A 286 -0.63 -1.49 5.99
CA PRO A 286 -0.82 -2.92 6.26
C PRO A 286 -1.20 -3.74 5.02
N ARG A 287 -2.05 -3.17 4.14
CA ARG A 287 -2.48 -3.84 2.90
C ARG A 287 -1.34 -3.95 1.91
N ALA A 288 -0.48 -2.94 1.85
CA ALA A 288 0.72 -2.99 1.04
C ALA A 288 1.66 -4.11 1.50
N CYS A 289 1.93 -4.23 2.81
CA CYS A 289 2.75 -5.32 3.36
C CYS A 289 2.19 -6.70 3.01
N ARG A 290 0.88 -6.90 3.20
CA ARG A 290 0.22 -8.17 2.86
C ARG A 290 0.32 -8.49 1.38
N ALA A 291 0.03 -7.51 0.51
CA ALA A 291 0.12 -7.71 -0.92
C ALA A 291 1.56 -8.00 -1.35
N MET A 292 2.55 -7.23 -0.89
CA MET A 292 3.97 -7.47 -1.17
C MET A 292 4.41 -8.88 -0.75
N ALA A 293 3.97 -9.35 0.42
CA ALA A 293 4.27 -10.71 0.90
C ALA A 293 3.76 -11.79 -0.05
N LEU A 294 2.58 -11.64 -0.67
CA LEU A 294 2.09 -12.62 -1.65
C LEU A 294 2.98 -12.75 -2.90
N PHE A 295 3.77 -11.71 -3.21
CA PHE A 295 4.59 -11.67 -4.41
C PHE A 295 6.10 -11.78 -4.16
N HIS A 296 6.58 -11.64 -2.92
CA HIS A 296 8.02 -11.52 -2.62
C HIS A 296 8.85 -12.68 -3.19
N ASP A 297 8.26 -13.88 -3.18
CA ASP A 297 8.88 -15.14 -3.53
C ASP A 297 8.44 -15.73 -4.87
N ILE A 298 7.75 -14.97 -5.74
CA ILE A 298 7.23 -15.50 -7.02
C ILE A 298 8.33 -16.00 -7.96
N GLY A 299 9.59 -15.64 -7.73
CA GLY A 299 10.72 -16.18 -8.48
C GLY A 299 10.96 -17.67 -8.25
N LYS A 300 10.56 -18.20 -7.09
CA LYS A 300 10.68 -19.63 -6.77
C LYS A 300 9.88 -20.52 -7.73
N LEU A 301 8.88 -19.96 -8.44
CA LEU A 301 8.17 -20.62 -9.54
C LEU A 301 9.09 -21.16 -10.64
N LYS A 302 10.31 -20.61 -10.79
CA LYS A 302 11.23 -21.05 -11.84
C LYS A 302 11.75 -22.47 -11.59
N ASN A 303 12.09 -22.79 -10.34
CA ASN A 303 12.55 -24.13 -9.93
C ASN A 303 12.02 -24.45 -8.51
N PRO A 304 10.71 -24.69 -8.33
CA PRO A 304 10.07 -24.86 -7.02
C PRO A 304 10.70 -25.95 -6.14
N GLU A 305 11.17 -27.02 -6.78
CA GLU A 305 11.73 -28.22 -6.16
C GLU A 305 13.01 -27.96 -5.36
N TYR A 306 13.71 -26.85 -5.58
CA TYR A 306 14.91 -26.46 -4.84
C TYR A 306 14.62 -25.67 -3.55
N PHE A 307 13.34 -25.43 -3.23
CA PHE A 307 12.96 -24.69 -2.02
C PHE A 307 12.30 -25.64 -1.02
N THR A 308 12.84 -25.67 0.20
CA THR A 308 12.52 -26.68 1.21
C THR A 308 11.05 -26.72 1.60
N GLU A 309 10.36 -25.57 1.55
CA GLU A 309 8.93 -25.51 1.82
C GLU A 309 8.07 -26.25 0.80
N ASN A 310 8.60 -26.53 -0.41
CA ASN A 310 7.93 -27.29 -1.46
C ASN A 310 8.38 -28.76 -1.50
N PHE A 311 9.25 -29.20 -0.60
CA PHE A 311 9.71 -30.59 -0.60
C PHE A 311 8.55 -31.53 -0.31
N ILE A 312 8.38 -32.51 -1.20
CA ILE A 312 7.47 -33.63 -0.98
C ILE A 312 8.19 -34.60 -0.06
N THR A 313 7.55 -35.03 1.04
CA THR A 313 8.15 -35.78 2.17
C THR A 313 8.96 -37.04 1.80
N ALA A 314 8.80 -37.56 0.58
CA ALA A 314 9.52 -38.74 0.06
C ALA A 314 10.53 -38.43 -1.07
N SER A 315 10.75 -37.17 -1.43
CA SER A 315 11.68 -36.79 -2.51
C SER A 315 13.11 -36.59 -1.97
N PRO A 316 14.14 -37.02 -2.73
CA PRO A 316 15.53 -36.70 -2.40
C PRO A 316 15.76 -35.19 -2.40
N ASP A 317 16.58 -34.68 -1.46
CA ASP A 317 17.00 -33.28 -1.46
C ASP A 317 17.84 -32.98 -2.73
N PRO A 318 17.36 -32.11 -3.64
CA PRO A 318 18.08 -31.83 -4.88
C PRO A 318 19.39 -31.07 -4.64
N HIS A 319 19.59 -30.46 -3.46
CA HIS A 319 20.85 -29.82 -3.08
C HIS A 319 21.90 -30.81 -2.58
N ALA A 320 21.54 -32.05 -2.26
CA ALA A 320 22.49 -33.04 -1.76
C ALA A 320 23.61 -33.31 -2.77
N ALA A 321 23.24 -33.42 -4.06
CA ALA A 321 24.17 -33.71 -5.16
C ALA A 321 24.91 -32.47 -5.71
N LEU A 322 24.57 -31.26 -5.27
CA LEU A 322 25.13 -30.02 -5.82
C LEU A 322 26.26 -29.45 -4.95
N PRO A 323 27.29 -28.84 -5.56
CA PRO A 323 28.23 -27.97 -4.85
C PRO A 323 27.49 -26.83 -4.14
N PRO A 324 27.94 -26.39 -2.95
CA PRO A 324 27.29 -25.31 -2.21
C PRO A 324 27.19 -24.00 -2.99
N SER A 325 28.19 -23.68 -3.82
CA SER A 325 28.18 -22.51 -4.69
C SER A 325 27.05 -22.55 -5.73
N LEU A 326 26.80 -23.73 -6.32
CA LEU A 326 25.71 -23.91 -7.28
C LEU A 326 24.34 -23.86 -6.60
N SER A 327 24.22 -24.50 -5.43
CA SER A 327 23.02 -24.39 -4.59
C SER A 327 22.71 -22.93 -4.22
N SER A 328 23.72 -22.18 -3.80
CA SER A 328 23.57 -20.75 -3.50
C SER A 328 23.13 -19.96 -4.74
N LEU A 329 23.70 -20.26 -5.93
CA LEU A 329 23.29 -19.58 -7.17
C LEU A 329 21.80 -19.79 -7.47
N ILE A 330 21.28 -21.00 -7.30
CA ILE A 330 19.86 -21.31 -7.49
C ILE A 330 18.99 -20.54 -6.49
N ILE A 331 19.37 -20.55 -5.22
CA ILE A 331 18.64 -19.81 -4.18
C ILE A 331 18.67 -18.31 -4.47
N LEU A 332 19.83 -17.70 -4.74
CA LEU A 332 19.96 -16.28 -5.02
C LEU A 332 19.19 -15.84 -6.29
N ALA A 333 19.05 -16.74 -7.28
CA ALA A 333 18.38 -16.43 -8.54
C ALA A 333 16.90 -16.11 -8.40
N HIS A 334 16.20 -16.59 -7.36
CA HIS A 334 14.76 -16.35 -7.19
C HIS A 334 14.43 -14.85 -7.16
N VAL A 335 15.31 -14.01 -6.61
CA VAL A 335 15.09 -12.54 -6.60
C VAL A 335 15.07 -12.00 -8.04
N LYS A 336 16.04 -12.40 -8.87
CA LYS A 336 16.15 -11.96 -10.27
C LYS A 336 14.97 -12.47 -11.09
N ASP A 337 14.61 -13.74 -10.93
CA ASP A 337 13.50 -14.37 -11.63
C ASP A 337 12.16 -13.78 -11.18
N GLY A 338 12.01 -13.45 -9.89
CA GLY A 338 10.84 -12.78 -9.35
C GLY A 338 10.65 -11.39 -9.94
N ILE A 339 11.72 -10.61 -10.09
CA ILE A 339 11.66 -9.31 -10.79
C ILE A 339 11.26 -9.49 -12.26
N ALA A 340 11.74 -10.54 -12.93
CA ALA A 340 11.36 -10.85 -14.31
C ALA A 340 9.86 -11.16 -14.42
N TRP A 341 9.33 -12.05 -13.56
CA TRP A 341 7.90 -12.33 -13.47
C TRP A 341 7.09 -11.07 -13.17
N ALA A 342 7.53 -10.26 -12.21
CA ALA A 342 6.83 -9.05 -11.83
C ALA A 342 6.76 -8.03 -12.98
N ARG A 343 7.80 -7.93 -13.81
CA ARG A 343 7.77 -7.09 -15.03
C ARG A 343 6.83 -7.66 -16.08
N GLN A 344 6.89 -8.97 -16.34
CA GLN A 344 6.03 -9.65 -17.30
C GLN A 344 4.54 -9.48 -16.95
N HIS A 345 4.21 -9.54 -15.66
CA HIS A 345 2.85 -9.36 -15.15
C HIS A 345 2.48 -7.91 -14.82
N ARG A 346 3.32 -6.93 -15.20
CA ARG A 346 3.11 -5.48 -14.98
C ARG A 346 2.78 -5.13 -13.53
N LEU A 347 3.42 -5.82 -12.57
CA LEU A 347 3.23 -5.54 -11.15
C LEU A 347 3.78 -4.15 -10.81
N PRO A 348 3.13 -3.41 -9.87
CA PRO A 348 3.58 -2.10 -9.43
C PRO A 348 5.05 -2.10 -8.99
N ARG A 349 5.71 -0.95 -9.14
CA ARG A 349 7.12 -0.80 -8.75
C ARG A 349 7.38 -1.22 -7.31
N ARG A 350 6.52 -0.81 -6.37
CA ARG A 350 6.66 -1.16 -4.95
C ARG A 350 6.70 -2.67 -4.69
N ILE A 351 6.01 -3.49 -5.50
CA ILE A 351 6.12 -4.97 -5.41
C ILE A 351 7.48 -5.44 -5.93
N ARG A 352 7.95 -4.90 -7.07
CA ARG A 352 9.26 -5.25 -7.63
C ARG A 352 10.40 -4.88 -6.70
N ASP A 353 10.24 -3.79 -5.95
CA ASP A 353 11.19 -3.32 -4.96
C ASP A 353 11.17 -4.25 -3.74
N ALA A 354 9.99 -4.63 -3.24
CA ALA A 354 9.86 -5.65 -2.19
C ALA A 354 10.52 -7.00 -2.56
N ILE A 355 10.31 -7.51 -3.79
CA ILE A 355 10.99 -8.72 -4.28
C ILE A 355 12.52 -8.54 -4.26
N ARG A 356 13.02 -7.37 -4.66
CA ARG A 356 14.47 -7.11 -4.70
C ARG A 356 15.10 -7.02 -3.31
N GLU A 357 14.38 -6.42 -2.37
CA GLU A 357 14.91 -5.91 -1.11
C GLU A 357 14.63 -6.81 0.09
N HIS A 358 13.68 -7.74 0.02
CA HIS A 358 13.21 -8.48 1.21
C HIS A 358 14.30 -9.31 1.90
N HIS A 359 15.36 -9.72 1.21
CA HIS A 359 16.53 -10.35 1.83
C HIS A 359 17.71 -9.39 2.11
N GLY A 360 17.66 -8.15 1.61
CA GLY A 360 18.76 -7.20 1.72
C GLY A 360 20.06 -7.77 1.16
N ARG A 361 21.15 -7.65 1.93
CA ARG A 361 22.44 -8.29 1.66
C ARG A 361 22.68 -9.54 2.51
N GLY A 362 21.59 -10.21 2.89
CA GLY A 362 21.62 -11.39 3.74
C GLY A 362 22.53 -12.47 3.17
N LEU A 363 23.10 -13.27 4.07
CA LEU A 363 23.97 -14.38 3.75
C LEU A 363 23.16 -15.68 3.69
N VAL A 364 23.32 -16.46 2.63
CA VAL A 364 22.75 -17.82 2.51
C VAL A 364 23.57 -18.75 3.41
N TRP A 365 23.33 -18.63 4.71
CA TRP A 365 24.20 -19.15 5.77
C TRP A 365 24.47 -20.64 5.68
N TYR A 366 23.44 -21.45 5.42
CA TYR A 366 23.57 -22.91 5.35
C TYR A 366 24.57 -23.35 4.27
N PHE A 367 24.45 -22.84 3.05
CA PHE A 367 25.37 -23.20 1.97
C PHE A 367 26.75 -22.57 2.14
N TYR A 368 26.85 -21.39 2.76
CA TYR A 368 28.14 -20.81 3.13
C TYR A 368 28.89 -21.69 4.14
N GLN A 369 28.23 -22.15 5.20
CA GLN A 369 28.83 -23.07 6.18
C GLN A 369 29.22 -24.41 5.55
N ARG A 370 28.37 -24.95 4.65
CA ARG A 370 28.70 -26.17 3.91
C ARG A 370 29.94 -25.97 3.02
N ALA A 371 30.10 -24.81 2.40
CA ALA A 371 31.29 -24.47 1.61
C ALA A 371 32.55 -24.39 2.49
N LEU A 372 32.48 -23.69 3.63
CA LEU A 372 33.60 -23.61 4.58
C LEU A 372 33.99 -24.98 5.13
N GLN A 373 33.01 -25.86 5.38
CA GLN A 373 33.30 -27.23 5.82
C GLN A 373 34.00 -28.03 4.71
N GLN A 374 33.51 -27.95 3.46
CA GLN A 374 34.16 -28.61 2.32
C GLN A 374 35.60 -28.11 2.09
N GLU A 375 35.84 -26.81 2.27
CA GLU A 375 37.20 -26.25 2.22
C GLU A 375 38.09 -26.81 3.33
N LYS A 376 37.60 -26.88 4.57
CA LYS A 376 38.33 -27.48 5.70
C LYS A 376 38.64 -28.95 5.47
N ASP A 377 37.67 -29.71 4.95
CA ASP A 377 37.83 -31.13 4.65
C ASP A 377 38.84 -31.33 3.52
N ALA A 378 38.80 -30.49 2.47
CA ALA A 378 39.77 -30.50 1.38
C ALA A 378 41.18 -30.14 1.84
N ARG A 379 41.34 -29.18 2.77
CA ARG A 379 42.63 -28.85 3.39
C ARG A 379 43.16 -29.99 4.27
N SER A 380 42.26 -30.68 4.98
CA SER A 380 42.61 -31.80 5.86
C SER A 380 42.98 -33.06 5.05
N GLY A 381 42.20 -33.38 4.01
CA GLY A 381 42.47 -34.49 3.08
C GLY A 381 43.61 -34.21 2.09
N GLY A 382 43.80 -32.95 1.69
CA GLY A 382 44.91 -32.51 0.84
C GLY A 382 46.27 -32.70 1.47
N LYS A 383 46.37 -32.63 2.82
CA LYS A 383 47.58 -33.03 3.56
C LYS A 383 47.93 -34.52 3.42
N ILE A 384 46.93 -35.38 3.19
CA ILE A 384 47.11 -36.82 2.97
C ILE A 384 47.43 -37.09 1.48
N LEU A 385 46.83 -36.33 0.56
CA LEU A 385 46.97 -36.49 -0.90
C LEU A 385 48.09 -35.66 -1.56
N ARG A 386 48.89 -34.90 -0.78
CA ARG A 386 49.95 -33.99 -1.26
C ARG A 386 49.48 -32.92 -2.26
N LEU A 387 48.24 -32.43 -2.10
CA LEU A 387 47.76 -31.26 -2.86
C LEU A 387 48.44 -29.99 -2.34
N ARG A 388 48.77 -29.04 -3.23
CA ARG A 388 49.33 -27.76 -2.81
C ARG A 388 48.21 -26.89 -2.25
N GLU A 389 48.52 -26.11 -1.22
CA GLU A 389 47.53 -25.28 -0.52
C GLU A 389 46.89 -24.23 -1.45
N GLU A 390 47.63 -23.82 -2.48
CA GLU A 390 47.21 -22.93 -3.58
C GLU A 390 46.19 -23.55 -4.55
N ASP A 391 46.07 -24.88 -4.60
CA ASP A 391 45.12 -25.60 -5.46
C ASP A 391 43.72 -25.76 -4.82
N ILE A 392 43.57 -25.37 -3.54
CA ILE A 392 42.29 -25.43 -2.81
C ILE A 392 41.57 -24.09 -2.96
N PRO A 393 40.44 -24.02 -3.68
CA PRO A 393 39.73 -22.77 -3.88
C PRO A 393 39.22 -22.22 -2.55
N GLY A 394 39.57 -20.97 -2.23
CA GLY A 394 39.03 -20.25 -1.09
C GLY A 394 37.53 -20.02 -1.20
N VAL A 395 36.82 -20.00 -0.08
CA VAL A 395 35.38 -19.66 -0.05
C VAL A 395 35.21 -18.15 -0.06
N ASP A 396 34.71 -17.60 -1.17
CA ASP A 396 34.32 -16.19 -1.26
C ASP A 396 32.89 -16.00 -0.73
N GLU A 397 32.76 -15.30 0.40
CA GLU A 397 31.48 -14.98 1.04
C GLU A 397 30.52 -14.24 0.09
N SER A 398 31.03 -13.45 -0.86
CA SER A 398 30.20 -12.70 -1.81
C SER A 398 29.38 -13.59 -2.75
N CYS A 399 29.81 -14.84 -2.98
CA CYS A 399 29.06 -15.83 -3.76
C CYS A 399 27.80 -16.34 -3.03
N PHE A 400 27.70 -16.07 -1.71
CA PHE A 400 26.60 -16.53 -0.85
C PHE A 400 25.73 -15.38 -0.35
N ARG A 401 26.02 -14.13 -0.75
CA ARG A 401 25.23 -12.97 -0.32
C ARG A 401 24.23 -12.54 -1.39
N TYR A 402 23.06 -12.13 -0.93
CA TYR A 402 22.11 -11.43 -1.78
C TYR A 402 22.70 -10.10 -2.26
N PRO A 403 22.42 -9.70 -3.53
CA PRO A 403 22.98 -8.47 -4.09
C PRO A 403 22.39 -7.20 -3.45
N GLY A 404 21.28 -7.31 -2.73
CA GLY A 404 20.55 -6.18 -2.16
C GLY A 404 19.80 -5.32 -3.20
N PRO A 405 19.45 -4.07 -2.85
CA PRO A 405 19.87 -3.33 -1.65
C PRO A 405 19.12 -3.76 -0.36
N HIS A 406 19.50 -3.20 0.79
CA HIS A 406 18.71 -3.30 2.02
C HIS A 406 17.32 -2.67 1.83
N PRO A 407 16.31 -3.04 2.65
CA PRO A 407 14.98 -2.45 2.58
C PRO A 407 15.01 -0.92 2.56
N GLN A 408 14.32 -0.33 1.58
CA GLN A 408 14.27 1.14 1.38
C GLN A 408 12.94 1.77 1.84
N SER A 409 12.02 0.98 2.38
CA SER A 409 10.75 1.47 2.93
C SER A 409 10.30 0.71 4.19
N PRO A 410 9.43 1.33 5.02
CA PRO A 410 8.92 0.68 6.22
C PRO A 410 8.22 -0.64 5.93
N GLU A 411 7.46 -0.70 4.83
CA GLU A 411 6.74 -1.91 4.40
C GLU A 411 7.71 -3.06 4.10
N THR A 412 8.77 -2.78 3.35
CA THR A 412 9.74 -3.82 2.97
C THR A 412 10.61 -4.26 4.15
N ALA A 413 10.92 -3.37 5.08
CA ALA A 413 11.66 -3.72 6.29
C ALA A 413 10.82 -4.66 7.20
N ILE A 414 9.54 -4.36 7.36
CA ILE A 414 8.60 -5.21 8.10
C ILE A 414 8.42 -6.56 7.39
N LEU A 415 8.24 -6.55 6.06
CA LEU A 415 8.17 -7.78 5.26
C LEU A 415 9.43 -8.64 5.44
N SER A 416 10.61 -8.03 5.38
CA SER A 416 11.90 -8.71 5.52
C SER A 416 12.06 -9.39 6.88
N LEU A 417 11.56 -8.77 7.95
CA LEU A 417 11.60 -9.36 9.29
C LEU A 417 10.52 -10.44 9.46
N ALA A 418 9.32 -10.23 8.91
CA ALA A 418 8.24 -11.21 8.92
C ALA A 418 8.61 -12.50 8.17
N ASP A 419 9.24 -12.38 7.00
CA ASP A 419 9.74 -13.51 6.21
C ASP A 419 10.76 -14.36 6.99
N ALA A 420 11.74 -13.71 7.62
CA ALA A 420 12.73 -14.38 8.45
C ALA A 420 12.12 -15.04 9.69
N ALA A 421 11.16 -14.35 10.35
CA ALA A 421 10.50 -14.86 11.54
C ALA A 421 9.64 -16.09 11.23
N GLU A 422 8.87 -16.06 10.14
CA GLU A 422 8.10 -17.23 9.67
C GLU A 422 9.05 -18.39 9.37
N SER A 423 10.04 -18.15 8.51
CA SER A 423 10.95 -19.20 8.04
C SER A 423 11.71 -19.85 9.20
N ALA A 424 12.23 -19.05 10.14
CA ALA A 424 12.97 -19.55 11.28
C ALA A 424 12.06 -20.26 12.30
N SER A 425 10.79 -19.86 12.42
CA SER A 425 9.84 -20.52 13.33
C SER A 425 9.54 -21.96 12.94
N ARG A 426 9.66 -22.31 11.65
CA ARG A 426 9.48 -23.68 11.14
C ARG A 426 10.55 -24.65 11.65
N ALA A 427 11.71 -24.15 12.05
CA ALA A 427 12.80 -24.96 12.59
C ALA A 427 12.65 -25.24 14.10
N LEU A 428 11.67 -24.63 14.78
CA LEU A 428 11.43 -24.85 16.21
C LEU A 428 10.73 -26.19 16.43
N GLU A 429 11.46 -27.17 16.96
CA GLU A 429 10.90 -28.44 17.41
C GLU A 429 10.19 -28.27 18.76
N LYS A 430 8.86 -28.43 18.78
CA LYS A 430 8.01 -28.35 19.99
C LYS A 430 8.19 -27.03 20.77
N PRO A 431 7.77 -25.89 20.18
CA PRO A 431 7.96 -24.57 20.79
C PRO A 431 7.27 -24.47 22.17
N VAL A 432 7.99 -23.90 23.15
CA VAL A 432 7.44 -23.53 24.46
C VAL A 432 7.09 -22.04 24.49
N PRO A 433 6.18 -21.60 25.40
CA PRO A 433 5.83 -20.19 25.51
C PRO A 433 7.05 -19.28 25.66
N GLY A 434 7.17 -18.29 24.79
CA GLY A 434 8.28 -17.34 24.78
C GLY A 434 9.44 -17.70 23.84
N ASP A 435 9.45 -18.88 23.22
CA ASP A 435 10.43 -19.20 22.18
C ASP A 435 10.26 -18.33 20.93
N ALA A 436 9.02 -18.03 20.55
CA ALA A 436 8.73 -17.13 19.43
C ALA A 436 9.30 -15.73 19.69
N ALA A 437 9.12 -15.21 20.90
CA ALA A 437 9.67 -13.92 21.30
C ALA A 437 11.20 -13.92 21.21
N LYS A 438 11.87 -14.92 21.79
CA LYS A 438 13.34 -15.03 21.72
C LYS A 438 13.85 -15.13 20.28
N LEU A 439 13.16 -15.89 19.43
CA LEU A 439 13.52 -16.05 18.02
C LEU A 439 13.42 -14.71 17.27
N VAL A 440 12.27 -14.03 17.36
CA VAL A 440 12.06 -12.73 16.73
C VAL A 440 13.03 -11.70 17.27
N ASP A 441 13.36 -11.76 18.56
CA ASP A 441 14.33 -10.87 19.21
C ASP A 441 15.74 -11.03 18.65
N GLN A 442 16.18 -12.26 18.42
CA GLN A 442 17.48 -12.55 17.81
C GLN A 442 17.54 -12.02 16.39
N LEU A 443 16.53 -12.34 15.57
CA LEU A 443 16.43 -11.85 14.19
C LEU A 443 16.41 -10.33 14.14
N PHE A 444 15.68 -9.69 15.04
CA PHE A 444 15.63 -8.24 15.15
C PHE A 444 17.01 -7.64 15.45
N GLN A 445 17.75 -8.21 16.41
CA GLN A 445 19.10 -7.75 16.76
C GLN A 445 20.10 -7.95 15.62
N GLU A 446 20.00 -9.05 14.87
CA GLU A 446 20.81 -9.27 13.67
C GLU A 446 20.57 -8.19 12.63
N ARG A 447 19.30 -7.87 12.37
CA ARG A 447 18.90 -6.82 11.42
C ARG A 447 19.30 -5.42 11.89
N GLU A 448 19.31 -5.16 13.20
CA GLU A 448 19.85 -3.92 13.75
C GLU A 448 21.37 -3.80 13.53
N LYS A 449 22.14 -4.86 13.77
CA LYS A 449 23.60 -4.87 13.55
C LYS A 449 23.98 -4.62 12.10
N GLU A 450 23.18 -5.13 11.16
CA GLU A 450 23.37 -4.93 9.73
C GLU A 450 22.81 -3.57 9.23
N ASN A 451 22.29 -2.72 10.13
CA ASN A 451 21.65 -1.44 9.79
C ASN A 451 20.51 -1.56 8.76
N HIS A 452 19.76 -2.67 8.75
CA HIS A 452 18.71 -2.92 7.73
C HIS A 452 17.54 -1.93 7.76
N TRP A 453 17.36 -1.19 8.86
CA TRP A 453 16.24 -0.25 9.05
C TRP A 453 16.64 1.23 8.94
N SER A 454 17.94 1.54 8.93
CA SER A 454 18.41 2.94 8.95
C SER A 454 18.07 3.70 7.66
N GLU A 455 17.95 2.97 6.53
CA GLU A 455 17.65 3.53 5.21
C GLU A 455 16.15 3.54 4.88
N CYS A 456 15.29 2.97 5.74
CA CYS A 456 13.88 2.70 5.39
C CYS A 456 12.88 3.68 6.04
N GLY A 457 13.34 4.66 6.82
CA GLY A 457 12.48 5.70 7.41
C GLY A 457 11.63 5.27 8.62
N LEU A 458 11.92 4.12 9.23
CA LEU A 458 11.30 3.69 10.49
C LEU A 458 11.95 4.38 11.69
N THR A 459 11.15 4.84 12.65
CA THR A 459 11.67 5.26 13.95
C THR A 459 11.95 4.04 14.84
N PRO A 460 12.85 4.14 15.84
CA PRO A 460 13.10 3.04 16.78
C PRO A 460 11.83 2.56 17.50
N SER A 461 10.92 3.47 17.87
CA SER A 461 9.66 3.10 18.53
C SER A 461 8.72 2.32 17.62
N GLN A 462 8.64 2.70 16.34
CA GLN A 462 7.83 2.00 15.33
C GLN A 462 8.41 0.61 15.04
N TRP A 463 9.74 0.49 14.99
CA TRP A 463 10.43 -0.78 14.78
C TRP A 463 10.20 -1.75 15.94
N GLN A 464 10.26 -1.27 17.18
CA GLN A 464 9.94 -2.07 18.37
C GLN A 464 8.47 -2.51 18.42
N ALA A 465 7.54 -1.64 17.98
CA ALA A 465 6.12 -2.01 17.87
C ALA A 465 5.90 -3.13 16.84
N ALA A 466 6.57 -3.05 15.68
CA ALA A 466 6.54 -4.11 14.68
C ALA A 466 7.10 -5.44 15.23
N ARG A 467 8.23 -5.38 15.95
CA ARG A 467 8.85 -6.54 16.61
C ARG A 467 7.87 -7.26 17.52
N LYS A 468 7.24 -6.51 18.45
CA LYS A 468 6.29 -7.08 19.41
C LYS A 468 5.11 -7.76 18.70
N ALA A 469 4.53 -7.09 17.72
CA ALA A 469 3.41 -7.64 16.95
C ALA A 469 3.80 -8.91 16.17
N LEU A 470 5.04 -8.99 15.64
CA LEU A 470 5.55 -10.21 15.01
C LEU A 470 5.74 -11.34 16.01
N SER A 471 6.31 -11.07 17.19
CA SER A 471 6.46 -12.08 18.25
C SER A 471 5.10 -12.68 18.64
N ASP A 472 4.09 -11.83 18.86
CA ASP A 472 2.73 -12.28 19.17
C ASP A 472 2.10 -13.07 18.01
N GLY A 473 2.34 -12.64 16.78
CA GLY A 473 1.87 -13.31 15.57
C GLY A 473 2.46 -14.71 15.39
N VAL A 474 3.79 -14.84 15.53
CA VAL A 474 4.50 -16.13 15.42
C VAL A 474 4.08 -17.07 16.55
N GLU A 475 3.97 -16.57 17.79
CA GLU A 475 3.49 -17.36 18.93
C GLU A 475 2.11 -17.97 18.62
N ASN A 476 1.20 -17.19 18.01
CA ASN A 476 -0.13 -17.68 17.63
C ASN A 476 -0.10 -18.72 16.50
N LEU A 477 0.84 -18.61 15.55
CA LEU A 477 1.04 -19.63 14.51
C LEU A 477 1.56 -20.96 15.08
N LEU A 478 2.38 -20.90 16.13
CA LEU A 478 3.00 -22.06 16.75
C LEU A 478 2.10 -22.78 17.77
N ARG A 479 0.97 -22.19 18.20
CA ARG A 479 0.06 -22.85 19.16
C ARG A 479 -0.48 -24.16 18.58
N PRO A 480 -0.35 -25.29 19.31
CA PRO A 480 -0.87 -26.56 18.83
C PRO A 480 -2.39 -26.49 18.67
N ARG A 481 -2.89 -26.92 17.50
CA ARG A 481 -4.33 -27.10 17.28
C ARG A 481 -4.83 -28.18 18.24
N ILE A 482 -5.91 -27.88 18.98
CA ILE A 482 -6.57 -28.83 19.88
C ILE A 482 -6.92 -30.08 19.07
N ARG A 483 -6.35 -31.24 19.44
CA ARG A 483 -6.71 -32.51 18.82
C ARG A 483 -8.08 -32.91 19.32
N TYR A 484 -9.05 -32.98 18.41
CA TYR A 484 -10.35 -33.56 18.75
C TYR A 484 -10.15 -35.01 19.20
N PRO A 485 -10.77 -35.43 20.33
CA PRO A 485 -10.73 -36.82 20.76
C PRO A 485 -11.22 -37.71 19.62
N LYS A 486 -10.40 -38.71 19.24
CA LYS A 486 -10.75 -39.65 18.18
C LYS A 486 -11.86 -40.63 18.59
N ASP A 487 -12.28 -40.62 19.85
CA ASP A 487 -13.22 -41.60 20.37
C ASP A 487 -14.63 -41.02 20.53
N ARG A 488 -15.55 -41.46 19.67
CA ARG A 488 -16.99 -41.33 19.88
C ARG A 488 -17.55 -42.43 20.81
N ARG A 489 -16.73 -43.38 21.27
CA ARG A 489 -17.16 -44.45 22.19
C ARG A 489 -17.13 -44.01 23.66
N GLY A 490 -17.78 -42.88 23.92
CA GLY A 490 -17.95 -42.34 25.27
C GLY A 490 -19.25 -41.55 25.46
N TYR A 491 -20.06 -41.38 24.40
CA TYR A 491 -21.39 -40.81 24.53
C TYR A 491 -22.35 -41.92 24.98
N LYS A 492 -22.24 -42.34 26.25
CA LYS A 492 -23.36 -43.01 26.91
C LYS A 492 -24.48 -41.99 26.97
N LYS A 493 -25.55 -42.25 26.20
CA LYS A 493 -26.86 -41.68 26.41
C LYS A 493 -27.22 -41.97 27.87
N THR A 494 -27.07 -40.97 28.74
CA THR A 494 -27.62 -41.05 30.09
C THR A 494 -29.13 -41.09 29.92
N ASP A 495 -29.71 -42.29 30.03
CA ASP A 495 -31.10 -42.43 30.40
C ASP A 495 -31.26 -41.69 31.73
N SER A 496 -31.85 -40.49 31.65
CA SER A 496 -32.36 -39.79 32.80
C SER A 496 -33.61 -40.53 33.27
N SER A 497 -33.42 -41.54 34.11
CA SER A 497 -34.39 -41.83 35.16
C SER A 497 -34.29 -40.69 36.17
N VAL A 498 -34.97 -39.59 35.87
CA VAL A 498 -35.26 -38.56 36.87
C VAL A 498 -36.76 -38.65 37.14
N ASP A 499 -37.03 -38.90 38.40
CA ASP A 499 -38.32 -39.02 39.05
C ASP A 499 -39.37 -38.04 38.52
N GLN A 500 -40.59 -38.54 38.42
CA GLN A 500 -41.80 -37.75 38.28
C GLN A 500 -41.86 -36.69 39.39
N PRO A 501 -41.99 -35.39 39.08
CA PRO A 501 -42.44 -34.43 40.05
C PRO A 501 -43.96 -34.59 40.23
N SER A 502 -44.37 -34.75 41.47
CA SER A 502 -45.76 -34.75 41.93
C SER A 502 -46.57 -33.59 41.36
N LYS A 503 -47.79 -33.89 40.93
CA LYS A 503 -48.87 -32.92 40.71
C LYS A 503 -49.07 -32.06 41.96
N THR A 504 -48.96 -30.74 41.85
CA THR A 504 -49.96 -29.74 42.25
C THR A 504 -49.48 -28.30 42.03
N ALA A 505 -50.46 -27.41 41.80
CA ALA A 505 -50.42 -25.94 41.80
C ALA A 505 -49.94 -25.22 40.53
N SER A 506 -50.89 -25.14 39.60
CA SER A 506 -51.24 -23.99 38.75
C SER A 506 -50.74 -22.60 39.18
N SER A 507 -50.15 -21.86 38.25
CA SER A 507 -50.69 -20.57 37.79
C SER A 507 -50.10 -20.16 36.44
N GLU A 508 -51.00 -19.70 35.56
CA GLU A 508 -50.74 -19.15 34.24
C GLU A 508 -49.96 -17.83 34.32
N PHE A 509 -49.06 -17.57 33.36
CA PHE A 509 -49.21 -16.34 32.58
C PHE A 509 -48.46 -16.39 31.24
N ARG A 510 -49.17 -15.99 30.19
CA ARG A 510 -48.77 -15.96 28.78
C ARG A 510 -47.72 -14.88 28.50
N LEU A 511 -46.87 -15.19 27.52
CA LEU A 511 -46.15 -14.22 26.71
C LEU A 511 -47.12 -13.44 25.82
N SER A 512 -46.99 -12.12 25.80
CA SER A 512 -47.51 -11.26 24.75
C SER A 512 -46.37 -10.44 24.16
N SER A 513 -46.02 -10.71 22.91
CA SER A 513 -45.63 -9.65 21.96
C SER A 513 -46.92 -8.95 21.47
N PRO A 514 -46.85 -7.71 20.99
CA PRO A 514 -46.20 -7.39 19.70
C PRO A 514 -44.87 -6.66 19.81
#